data_AF-A0A3A5HF25-F1
#
_entry.id   AF-A0A3A5HF25-F1
#
_cell.length_a   1.000
_cell.length_b   1.000
_cell.length_c   1.000
_cell.angle_alpha   90.00
_cell.angle_beta   90.00
_cell.angle_gamma   90.00
#
_symmetry.space_group_name_H-M   'P 1'
#
loop_
_entity.id
_entity.type
_entity.pdbx_description
1 polymer ?
#
loop_
_entity_poly.entity_id
_entity_poly.type
_entity_poly.pdbx_seq_one_letter_code
_entity_poly.pdbx_strand_id
1 'polypeptide(L)'
;MDIVSFINLLVIGLFLVLLGIVGIKVLFKIGKAVIGIVFNMLLGFAVLFLANLLPFINIPLNILTIAVAGFGGIMGVGLLIFAQVLGFF
;
A
#
# COMPACT_ATOMS: atom_id res chain seq x y z
N MET A 1 -18.24 46.87 -12.67
CA MET A 1 -17.92 45.47 -13.03
C MET A 1 -19.01 45.00 -13.96
N ASP A 2 -18.68 44.71 -15.20
CA ASP A 2 -19.69 44.41 -16.21
C ASP A 2 -20.32 43.04 -15.93
N ILE A 3 -21.61 42.89 -16.20
CA ILE A 3 -22.36 41.63 -15.96
C ILE A 3 -21.64 40.43 -16.59
N VAL A 4 -21.05 40.61 -17.77
CA VAL A 4 -20.26 39.58 -18.48
C VAL A 4 -19.02 39.17 -17.68
N SER A 5 -18.32 40.12 -17.06
CA SER A 5 -17.12 39.84 -16.23
C SER A 5 -17.47 39.09 -14.94
N PHE A 6 -18.64 39.36 -14.36
CA PHE A 6 -19.14 38.64 -13.18
C PHE A 6 -19.50 37.19 -13.50
N ILE A 7 -20.17 36.95 -14.65
CA ILE A 7 -20.49 35.61 -15.12
C ILE A 7 -19.22 34.80 -15.41
N ASN A 8 -18.21 35.39 -16.06
CA ASN A 8 -16.93 34.72 -16.32
C ASN A 8 -16.22 34.32 -15.02
N LEU A 9 -16.21 35.19 -14.01
CA LEU A 9 -15.61 34.89 -12.71
C LEU A 9 -16.31 33.70 -12.02
N LEU A 10 -17.65 33.66 -12.08
CA LEU A 10 -18.44 32.56 -11.53
C LEU A 10 -18.15 31.23 -12.22
N VAL A 11 -18.08 31.22 -13.56
CA VAL A 11 -17.79 30.00 -14.34
C VAL A 11 -16.40 29.46 -14.03
N ILE A 12 -15.38 30.34 -13.99
CA ILE A 12 -14.01 29.96 -13.65
C ILE A 12 -13.94 29.43 -12.20
N GLY A 13 -14.61 30.12 -11.27
CA GLY A 13 -14.69 29.69 -9.87
C GLY A 13 -15.31 28.29 -9.73
N LEU A 14 -16.40 28.02 -10.44
CA LEU A 14 -17.05 26.72 -10.45
C LEU A 14 -16.15 25.62 -11.02
N PHE A 15 -15.46 25.91 -12.12
CA PHE A 15 -14.49 24.99 -12.73
C PHE A 15 -13.34 24.64 -11.78
N LEU A 16 -12.80 25.63 -11.07
CA LEU A 16 -11.74 25.41 -10.08
C LEU A 16 -12.22 24.56 -8.90
N VAL A 17 -13.43 24.80 -8.39
CA VAL A 17 -14.02 24.00 -7.32
C VAL A 17 -14.24 22.56 -7.77
N LEU A 18 -14.77 22.35 -8.98
CA LEU A 18 -14.97 21.01 -9.54
C LEU A 18 -13.64 20.26 -9.70
N LEU A 19 -12.61 20.91 -10.27
CA LEU A 19 -11.27 20.35 -10.38
C LEU A 19 -10.67 20.01 -9.02
N GLY A 20 -10.84 20.88 -8.02
CA GLY A 20 -10.39 20.64 -6.65
C GLY A 20 -11.03 19.40 -6.04
N ILE A 21 -12.35 19.24 -6.17
CA ILE A 21 -13.08 18.07 -5.65
C ILE A 21 -12.62 16.78 -6.33
N VAL A 22 -12.43 16.80 -7.65
CA VAL A 22 -11.94 15.64 -8.41
C VAL A 22 -10.52 15.28 -7.97
N GLY A 23 -9.63 16.27 -7.83
CA GLY A 23 -8.26 16.07 -7.35
C GLY A 23 -8.23 15.42 -5.98
N ILE A 24 -9.00 15.94 -5.02
CA ILE A 24 -9.09 15.39 -3.66
C ILE A 24 -9.60 13.94 -3.69
N LYS A 25 -10.65 13.64 -4.47
CA LYS A 25 -11.17 12.27 -4.59
C LYS A 25 -10.12 11.29 -5.09
N VAL A 26 -9.31 11.68 -6.07
CA VAL A 26 -8.23 10.84 -6.61
C VAL A 26 -7.15 10.63 -5.55
N LEU A 27 -6.72 11.69 -4.85
CA LEU A 27 -5.75 11.59 -3.75
C LEU A 27 -6.22 10.63 -2.66
N PHE A 28 -7.49 10.72 -2.25
CA PHE A 28 -8.06 9.81 -1.24
C PHE A 28 -8.08 8.34 -1.71
N LYS A 29 -8.35 8.11 -2.99
CA LYS A 29 -8.35 6.74 -3.55
C LYS A 29 -6.94 6.13 -3.54
N ILE A 30 -5.93 6.92 -3.91
CA ILE A 30 -4.53 6.49 -3.88
C ILE A 30 -4.07 6.29 -2.43
N GLY A 31 -4.39 7.22 -1.54
CA GLY A 31 -4.03 7.12 -0.12
C GLY A 31 -4.58 5.85 0.54
N LYS A 32 -5.82 5.48 0.26
CA LYS A 32 -6.40 4.21 0.74
C LYS A 32 -5.65 2.98 0.23
N ALA A 33 -5.23 2.99 -1.04
CA ALA A 33 -4.45 1.88 -1.60
C ALA A 33 -3.09 1.75 -0.92
N VAL A 34 -2.38 2.87 -0.70
CA VAL A 34 -1.09 2.89 -0.01
C VAL A 34 -1.23 2.37 1.43
N ILE A 35 -2.25 2.82 2.17
CA ILE A 35 -2.53 2.33 3.53
C ILE A 35 -2.78 0.81 3.52
N GLY A 36 -3.53 0.30 2.55
CA GLY A 36 -3.78 -1.13 2.39
C GLY A 36 -2.49 -1.93 2.16
N ILE A 37 -1.57 -1.41 1.34
CA ILE A 37 -0.26 -2.03 1.10
C ILE A 37 0.57 -2.06 2.39
N VAL A 38 0.63 -0.94 3.11
CA VAL A 38 1.38 -0.85 4.38
C VAL A 38 0.83 -1.83 5.41
N PHE A 39 -0.51 -1.97 5.49
CA PHE A 39 -1.13 -2.92 6.39
C PHE A 39 -0.79 -4.37 6.02
N ASN A 40 -0.84 -4.72 4.73
CA ASN A 40 -0.43 -6.04 4.26
C ASN A 40 1.06 -6.30 4.54
N MET A 41 1.90 -5.27 4.47
CA MET A 41 3.32 -5.34 4.79
C MET A 41 3.59 -5.64 6.25
N LEU A 42 2.86 -4.97 7.14
CA LEU A 42 2.93 -5.24 8.57
C LEU A 42 2.40 -6.65 8.91
N LEU A 43 1.32 -7.09 8.26
CA LEU A 43 0.81 -8.45 8.44
C LEU A 43 1.83 -9.50 7.99
N GLY A 44 2.42 -9.33 6.80
CA GLY A 44 3.45 -10.23 6.30
C GLY A 44 4.66 -10.31 7.22
N PHE A 45 5.12 -9.16 7.74
CA PHE A 45 6.19 -9.12 8.74
C PHE A 45 5.80 -9.84 10.04
N ALA A 46 4.60 -9.58 10.57
CA ALA A 46 4.12 -10.24 11.77
C ALA A 46 4.02 -11.77 11.57
N VAL A 47 3.51 -12.21 10.42
CA VAL A 47 3.39 -13.63 10.09
C VAL A 47 4.75 -14.29 9.90
N LEU A 48 5.72 -13.59 9.30
CA LEU A 48 7.11 -14.08 9.19
C LEU A 48 7.71 -14.29 10.58
N PHE A 49 7.53 -13.31 11.46
CA PHE A 49 8.02 -13.39 12.83
C PHE A 49 7.37 -14.54 13.61
N LEU A 50 6.05 -14.70 13.50
CA LEU A 50 5.30 -15.79 14.12
C LEU A 50 5.70 -17.16 13.55
N ALA A 51 5.90 -17.27 12.24
CA ALA A 51 6.36 -18.50 11.61
C ALA A 51 7.74 -18.91 12.13
N ASN A 52 8.64 -17.94 12.32
CA ASN A 52 10.00 -18.18 12.82
C ASN A 52 10.06 -18.53 14.32
N LEU A 53 8.94 -18.47 15.05
CA LEU A 53 8.84 -19.01 16.42
C LEU A 53 8.61 -20.53 16.43
N LEU A 54 8.20 -21.12 15.31
CA LEU A 54 8.00 -22.56 15.22
C LEU A 54 9.36 -23.27 15.09
N PRO A 55 9.61 -24.34 15.83
CA PRO A 55 10.93 -25.00 15.88
C PRO A 55 11.37 -25.62 14.54
N PHE A 56 10.46 -25.79 13.59
CA PHE A 56 10.74 -26.37 12.27
C PHE A 56 11.00 -25.31 11.18
N ILE A 57 10.70 -24.03 11.44
CA ILE A 57 10.81 -22.94 10.46
C ILE A 57 11.89 -21.99 10.95
N ASN A 58 12.98 -21.90 10.18
CA ASN A 58 14.09 -20.99 10.46
C ASN A 58 14.38 -20.19 9.20
N ILE A 59 13.66 -19.08 9.03
CA ILE A 59 13.84 -18.17 7.91
C ILE A 59 14.77 -17.04 8.36
N PRO A 60 15.90 -16.81 7.67
CA PRO A 60 16.82 -15.73 8.04
C PRO A 60 16.13 -14.37 7.90
N LEU A 61 16.16 -13.54 8.94
CA LEU A 61 15.58 -12.18 8.93
C LEU A 61 16.53 -11.19 8.27
N ASN A 62 16.63 -11.28 6.94
CA ASN A 62 17.40 -10.34 6.12
C ASN A 62 16.46 -9.39 5.37
N ILE A 63 17.05 -8.40 4.69
CA ILE A 63 16.27 -7.39 3.96
C ILE A 63 15.42 -8.05 2.84
N LEU A 64 15.90 -9.11 2.20
CA LEU A 64 15.15 -9.80 1.14
C LEU A 64 13.93 -10.54 1.70
N THR A 65 14.08 -11.30 2.78
CA THR A 65 12.97 -12.06 3.38
C THR A 65 11.93 -11.13 3.98
N ILE A 66 12.36 -10.03 4.59
CA ILE A 66 11.46 -8.98 5.08
C ILE A 66 10.72 -8.30 3.92
N ALA A 67 11.40 -8.06 2.79
CA ALA A 67 10.75 -7.49 1.61
C ALA A 67 9.74 -8.47 0.97
N VAL A 68 10.10 -9.74 0.81
CA VAL A 68 9.20 -10.77 0.24
C VAL A 68 7.99 -11.00 1.16
N ALA A 69 8.21 -11.13 2.47
CA ALA A 69 7.12 -11.24 3.44
C ALA A 69 6.28 -9.96 3.48
N GLY A 70 6.91 -8.79 3.49
CA GLY A 70 6.21 -7.51 3.51
C GLY A 70 5.34 -7.28 2.27
N PHE A 71 5.92 -7.31 1.08
CA PHE A 71 5.14 -7.07 -0.13
C PHE A 71 4.18 -8.23 -0.46
N GLY A 72 4.56 -9.47 -0.14
CA GLY A 72 3.73 -10.65 -0.38
C GLY A 72 2.72 -10.96 0.72
N GLY A 73 2.76 -10.29 1.86
CA GLY A 73 1.92 -10.59 3.03
C GLY A 73 2.05 -12.05 3.47
N ILE A 74 0.92 -12.66 3.83
CA ILE A 74 0.83 -14.08 4.21
C ILE A 74 1.35 -15.00 3.09
N MET A 75 1.02 -14.70 1.83
CA MET A 75 1.46 -15.51 0.68
C MET A 75 2.98 -15.42 0.49
N GLY A 76 3.58 -14.26 0.73
CA GLY A 76 5.02 -14.07 0.72
C GLY A 76 5.73 -14.91 1.77
N VAL A 77 5.18 -14.98 2.98
CA VAL A 77 5.70 -15.88 4.03
C VAL A 77 5.55 -17.34 3.64
N GLY A 78 4.41 -17.73 3.06
CA GLY A 78 4.21 -19.08 2.52
C GLY A 78 5.24 -19.45 1.46
N LEU A 79 5.60 -18.52 0.58
CA LEU A 79 6.66 -18.71 -0.41
C LEU A 79 8.03 -18.90 0.24
N LEU A 80 8.34 -18.15 1.30
CA LEU A 80 9.59 -18.29 2.05
C LEU A 80 9.68 -19.65 2.76
N ILE A 81 8.57 -20.10 3.37
CA ILE A 81 8.49 -21.44 3.97
C ILE A 81 8.70 -22.51 2.89
N PHE A 82 8.06 -22.35 1.72
CA PHE A 82 8.26 -23.27 0.61
C PHE A 82 9.71 -23.30 0.09
N ALA A 83 10.34 -22.13 -0.02
CA ALA A 83 11.74 -22.02 -0.40
C ALA A 83 12.68 -22.69 0.62
N GLN A 84 12.37 -22.60 1.92
CA GLN A 84 13.08 -23.32 2.97
C GLN A 84 12.94 -24.85 2.79
N VAL A 85 11.74 -25.35 2.51
CA VAL A 85 11.50 -26.79 2.27
C VAL A 85 12.28 -27.30 1.05
N LEU A 86 12.48 -26.45 0.04
CA LEU A 86 13.31 -26.76 -1.13
C LEU A 86 14.83 -26.66 -0.88
N GLY A 87 15.26 -26.25 0.33
CA GLY A 87 16.67 -26.15 0.71
C GLY A 87 17.39 -24.90 0.23
N PHE A 88 16.67 -23.83 -0.12
CA PHE A 88 17.28 -22.53 -0.46
C PHE A 88 17.81 -21.75 0.75
N PHE A 89 17.45 -22.17 1.97
CA PHE A 89 17.85 -21.57 3.24
C PHE A 89 18.15 -22.66 4.26
#